data_AF-A0A352NKX2-F1
#
_entry.id   AF-A0A352NKX2-F1
#
_cell.length_a   1.000
_cell.length_b   1.000
_cell.length_c   1.000
_cell.angle_alpha   90.00
_cell.angle_beta   90.00
_cell.angle_gamma   90.00
#
_symmetry.space_group_name_H-M   'P 1'
#
loop_
_entity.id
_entity.type
_entity.pdbx_description
1 polymer ?
#
loop_
_entity_poly.entity_id
_entity_poly.type
_entity_poly.pdbx_seq_one_letter_code
_entity_poly.pdbx_strand_id
1 'polypeptide(L)'
;MKPLLMYKDHDFDLQRELPANEQAQIQDLELNVLFNAMALGDDVLFEVTKKAVLSCLNDLDKILYRQYILKDCLKNPSIVRDIYAIAVESIESERKNYFSFFSRHPSSILHRAIEVMQMFLGMLKKLRNIADKYSDDFTSEGFTVLFAMLKRELDDEYFAAIQNHLKELKFNDGVLISAELGKGNKGINYILRKPKDEYKKQNWIKQLFAKKPKAFTLYISERDESGARALSELKDRGINLVANALAQSTDHILSFFKILRTELAFYIGCLNLYGKLTQKGEPVSFPL
;
A
#
# COMPACT_ATOMS: atom_id res chain seq x y z
N MET A 1 4.60 3.33 -7.43
CA MET A 1 5.61 3.86 -6.49
C MET A 1 6.57 2.74 -6.11
N LYS A 2 7.89 2.97 -6.13
CA LYS A 2 8.91 1.99 -5.71
C LYS A 2 9.94 2.67 -4.79
N PRO A 3 10.37 2.06 -3.68
CA PRO A 3 11.33 2.68 -2.76
C PRO A 3 12.77 2.72 -3.28
N LEU A 4 13.24 1.62 -3.89
CA LEU A 4 14.55 1.51 -4.53
C LEU A 4 15.73 1.87 -3.60
N LEU A 5 15.67 1.50 -2.33
CA LEU A 5 16.73 1.79 -1.36
C LEU A 5 17.85 0.75 -1.41
N MET A 6 17.57 -0.52 -1.70
CA MET A 6 18.64 -1.52 -1.78
C MET A 6 19.32 -1.61 -3.15
N TYR A 7 18.63 -1.19 -4.22
CA TYR A 7 19.14 -1.11 -5.59
C TYR A 7 18.47 0.04 -6.36
N LYS A 8 19.16 0.58 -7.37
CA LYS A 8 18.67 1.72 -8.16
C LYS A 8 17.56 1.36 -9.16
N ASP A 9 17.52 0.12 -9.61
CA ASP A 9 16.80 -0.31 -10.81
C ASP A 9 15.77 -1.42 -10.55
N HIS A 10 15.79 -2.06 -9.39
CA HIS A 10 14.88 -3.13 -9.02
C HIS A 10 14.63 -3.22 -7.50
N ASP A 11 13.55 -3.91 -7.13
CA ASP A 11 13.20 -4.13 -5.72
C ASP A 11 14.06 -5.28 -5.14
N PHE A 12 14.37 -5.24 -3.84
CA PHE A 12 15.04 -6.36 -3.19
C PHE A 12 14.14 -7.61 -3.10
N ASP A 13 14.58 -8.70 -3.73
CA ASP A 13 13.86 -9.98 -3.74
C ASP A 13 14.28 -10.89 -2.57
N LEU A 14 13.39 -11.03 -1.59
CA LEU A 14 13.55 -11.96 -0.47
C LEU A 14 13.38 -13.44 -0.88
N GLN A 15 12.70 -13.72 -1.99
CA GLN A 15 12.42 -15.07 -2.45
C GLN A 15 13.54 -15.65 -3.32
N ARG A 16 14.51 -14.82 -3.75
CA ARG A 16 15.66 -15.25 -4.55
C ARG A 16 16.39 -16.43 -3.92
N GLU A 17 16.77 -17.44 -4.68
CA GLU A 17 17.54 -18.56 -4.11
C GLU A 17 18.91 -18.10 -3.57
N LEU A 18 19.29 -18.62 -2.40
CA LEU A 18 20.59 -18.35 -1.81
C LEU A 18 21.67 -19.22 -2.46
N PRO A 19 22.95 -18.81 -2.39
CA PRO A 19 24.06 -19.61 -2.91
C PRO A 19 24.10 -21.01 -2.31
N ALA A 20 24.51 -22.02 -3.09
CA ALA A 20 24.55 -23.41 -2.63
C ALA A 20 25.47 -23.63 -1.42
N ASN A 21 26.46 -22.76 -1.21
CA ASN A 21 27.39 -22.80 -0.09
C ASN A 21 26.91 -22.00 1.15
N GLU A 22 25.63 -21.58 1.21
CA GLU A 22 25.12 -20.75 2.30
C GLU A 22 25.39 -21.31 3.70
N GLN A 23 25.19 -22.62 3.92
CA GLN A 23 25.34 -23.24 5.23
C GLN A 23 26.79 -23.22 5.69
N ALA A 24 27.72 -23.54 4.78
CA ALA A 24 29.15 -23.48 5.05
C ALA A 24 29.57 -22.03 5.37
N GLN A 25 29.09 -21.05 4.61
CA GLN A 25 29.42 -19.64 4.85
C GLN A 25 28.87 -19.12 6.19
N ILE A 26 27.64 -19.50 6.56
CA ILE A 26 27.04 -19.13 7.85
C ILE A 26 27.85 -19.73 9.00
N GLN A 27 28.27 -20.98 8.88
CA GLN A 27 29.04 -21.68 9.91
C GLN A 27 30.47 -21.12 10.03
N ASP A 28 31.21 -21.05 8.92
CA ASP A 28 32.62 -20.66 8.92
C ASP A 28 32.85 -19.22 9.40
N LEU A 29 31.92 -18.31 9.10
CA LEU A 29 31.99 -16.90 9.50
C LEU A 29 31.14 -16.56 10.74
N GLU A 30 30.53 -17.57 11.37
CA GLU A 30 29.63 -17.40 12.53
C GLU A 30 28.56 -16.32 12.31
N LEU A 31 27.99 -16.26 11.09
CA LEU A 31 27.10 -15.17 10.67
C LEU A 31 25.80 -15.10 11.48
N ASN A 32 25.41 -16.19 12.16
CA ASN A 32 24.27 -16.16 13.07
C ASN A 32 24.47 -15.13 14.20
N VAL A 33 25.69 -14.92 14.68
CA VAL A 33 25.98 -13.89 15.68
C VAL A 33 25.68 -12.50 15.12
N LEU A 34 26.11 -12.25 13.87
CA LEU A 34 25.85 -11.01 13.15
C LEU A 34 24.36 -10.78 12.92
N PHE A 35 23.65 -11.79 12.40
CA PHE A 35 22.23 -11.71 12.10
C PHE A 35 21.40 -11.44 13.35
N ASN A 36 21.70 -12.12 14.46
CA ASN A 36 21.03 -11.88 15.73
C ASN A 36 21.29 -10.46 16.28
N ALA A 37 22.52 -9.95 16.13
CA ALA A 37 22.86 -8.59 16.55
C ALA A 37 22.12 -7.52 15.72
N MET A 38 21.95 -7.76 14.42
CA MET A 38 21.17 -6.89 13.53
C MET A 38 19.67 -6.99 13.80
N ALA A 39 19.15 -8.19 14.07
CA ALA A 39 17.73 -8.45 14.26
C ALA A 39 17.18 -7.95 15.59
N LEU A 40 17.95 -8.03 16.69
CA LEU A 40 17.47 -7.76 18.05
C LEU A 40 16.17 -8.52 18.40
N GLY A 41 16.01 -9.74 17.87
CA GLY A 41 14.83 -10.57 18.08
C GLY A 41 13.67 -10.33 17.11
N ASP A 42 13.81 -9.46 16.12
CA ASP A 42 12.83 -9.28 15.04
C ASP A 42 13.10 -10.26 13.88
N ASP A 43 12.18 -11.19 13.66
CA ASP A 43 12.28 -12.22 12.61
C ASP A 43 12.37 -11.64 11.20
N VAL A 44 11.70 -10.51 10.92
CA VAL A 44 11.74 -9.86 9.61
C VAL A 44 13.12 -9.27 9.37
N LEU A 45 13.68 -8.60 10.37
CA LEU A 45 15.05 -8.07 10.29
C LEU A 45 16.07 -9.20 10.13
N PHE A 46 15.89 -10.32 10.85
CA PHE A 46 16.75 -11.49 10.74
C PHE A 46 16.78 -12.05 9.31
N GLU A 47 15.61 -12.35 8.75
CA GLU A 47 15.48 -12.92 7.41
C GLU A 47 16.01 -11.99 6.33
N VAL A 48 15.67 -10.69 6.39
CA VAL A 48 16.15 -9.68 5.43
C VAL A 48 17.67 -9.57 5.48
N THR A 49 18.24 -9.50 6.69
CA THR A 49 19.69 -9.38 6.89
C THR A 49 20.42 -10.60 6.37
N LYS A 50 19.97 -11.80 6.76
CA LYS A 50 20.52 -13.07 6.29
C LYS A 50 20.55 -13.10 4.76
N LYS A 51 19.43 -12.76 4.13
CA LYS A 51 19.31 -12.74 2.68
C LYS A 51 20.26 -11.74 2.03
N ALA A 52 20.32 -10.53 2.56
CA ALA A 52 21.10 -9.44 1.99
C ALA A 52 22.61 -9.67 2.09
N VAL A 53 23.07 -10.24 3.23
CA VAL A 53 24.49 -10.53 3.46
C VAL A 53 24.96 -11.71 2.61
N LEU A 54 24.16 -12.78 2.51
CA LEU A 54 24.50 -13.95 1.70
C LEU A 54 24.35 -13.71 0.19
N SER A 55 23.58 -12.69 -0.22
CA SER A 55 23.47 -12.25 -1.61
C SER A 55 24.53 -11.19 -1.92
N CYS A 56 25.80 -11.60 -1.94
CA CYS A 56 26.94 -10.69 -2.10
C CYS A 56 26.86 -9.83 -3.38
N LEU A 57 27.31 -8.59 -3.26
CA LEU A 57 27.48 -7.66 -4.39
C LEU A 57 28.95 -7.65 -4.80
N ASN A 58 29.19 -7.76 -6.11
CA ASN A 58 30.54 -7.71 -6.70
C ASN A 58 30.72 -6.46 -7.59
N ASP A 59 29.73 -5.57 -7.59
CA ASP A 59 29.68 -4.39 -8.43
C ASP A 59 29.85 -3.14 -7.55
N LEU A 60 30.86 -2.33 -7.88
CA LEU A 60 31.26 -1.18 -7.08
C LEU A 60 30.14 -0.14 -6.97
N ASP A 61 29.41 0.13 -8.05
CA ASP A 61 28.35 1.13 -8.06
C ASP A 61 27.18 0.71 -7.16
N LYS A 62 26.83 -0.58 -7.15
CA LYS A 62 25.81 -1.12 -6.24
C LYS A 62 26.24 -1.07 -4.78
N ILE A 63 27.52 -1.34 -4.50
CA ILE A 63 28.08 -1.24 -3.14
C ILE A 63 28.02 0.21 -2.66
N LEU A 64 28.55 1.14 -3.45
CA LEU A 64 28.55 2.57 -3.15
C LEU A 64 27.14 3.11 -2.93
N TYR A 65 26.18 2.71 -3.77
CA TYR A 65 24.78 3.09 -3.62
C TYR A 65 24.23 2.75 -2.24
N ARG A 66 24.38 1.49 -1.80
CA ARG A 66 23.92 1.06 -0.46
C ARG A 66 24.65 1.78 0.66
N GLN A 67 25.94 2.07 0.49
CA GLN A 67 26.71 2.80 1.48
C GLN A 67 26.25 4.25 1.64
N TYR A 68 25.94 4.95 0.55
CA TYR A 68 25.39 6.31 0.64
C TYR A 68 24.06 6.33 1.38
N ILE A 69 23.20 5.34 1.14
CA ILE A 69 21.92 5.21 1.85
C ILE A 69 22.15 4.90 3.33
N LEU A 70 23.09 4.01 3.66
CA LEU A 70 23.44 3.72 5.05
C LEU A 70 24.01 4.95 5.78
N LYS A 71 24.81 5.79 5.11
CA LYS A 71 25.31 7.06 5.68
C LYS A 71 24.17 7.98 6.07
N ASP A 72 23.17 8.14 5.20
CA ASP A 72 21.96 8.89 5.51
C ASP A 72 21.17 8.27 6.67
N CYS A 73 21.05 6.93 6.70
CA CYS A 73 20.41 6.24 7.82
C CYS A 73 21.11 6.48 9.16
N LEU A 74 22.45 6.48 9.17
CA LEU A 74 23.26 6.75 10.37
C LEU A 74 23.17 8.21 10.81
N LYS A 75 23.04 9.14 9.87
CA LYS A 75 22.81 10.57 10.14
C LYS A 75 21.42 10.83 10.74
N ASN A 76 20.41 10.11 10.23
CA ASN A 76 18.98 10.34 10.53
C ASN A 76 18.26 9.10 11.09
N PRO A 77 18.76 8.45 12.16
CA PRO A 77 18.28 7.12 12.58
C PRO A 77 16.84 7.13 13.10
N SER A 78 16.40 8.21 13.75
CA SER A 78 15.03 8.37 14.24
C SER A 78 14.04 8.44 13.08
N ILE A 79 14.32 9.27 12.07
CA ILE A 79 13.45 9.45 10.90
C ILE A 79 13.32 8.14 10.12
N VAL A 80 14.43 7.41 9.93
CA VAL A 80 14.40 6.11 9.23
C VAL A 80 13.59 5.08 10.01
N ARG A 81 13.66 5.09 11.35
CA ARG A 81 12.82 4.25 12.20
C ARG A 81 11.35 4.62 12.11
N ASP A 82 11.02 5.89 12.02
CA ASP A 82 9.63 6.36 11.84
C ASP A 82 9.06 5.90 10.48
N ILE A 83 9.83 6.00 9.40
CA ILE A 83 9.42 5.49 8.08
C ILE A 83 9.20 3.97 8.13
N TYR A 84 10.12 3.23 8.75
CA TYR A 84 9.99 1.79 8.94
C TYR A 84 8.74 1.43 9.76
N ALA A 85 8.49 2.15 10.86
CA ALA A 85 7.33 1.96 11.72
C ALA A 85 6.02 2.20 10.96
N ILE A 86 5.95 3.25 10.12
CA ILE A 86 4.77 3.49 9.25
C ILE A 86 4.55 2.31 8.30
N ALA A 87 5.62 1.76 7.71
CA ALA A 87 5.50 0.61 6.81
C ALA A 87 4.98 -0.65 7.55
N VAL A 88 5.48 -0.90 8.76
CA VAL A 88 5.00 -1.99 9.63
C VAL A 88 3.53 -1.79 10.01
N GLU A 89 3.18 -0.61 10.54
CA GLU A 89 1.81 -0.25 10.96
C GLU A 89 0.82 -0.41 9.80
N SER A 90 1.22 -0.01 8.58
CA SER A 90 0.39 -0.12 7.37
C SER A 90 0.07 -1.57 7.02
N ILE A 91 1.06 -2.47 7.11
CA ILE A 91 0.90 -3.89 6.79
C ILE A 91 0.08 -4.60 7.88
N GLU A 92 0.29 -4.27 9.16
CA GLU A 92 -0.44 -4.87 10.26
C GLU A 92 -1.91 -4.42 10.30
N SER A 93 -2.15 -3.13 10.06
CA SER A 93 -3.50 -2.57 9.99
C SER A 93 -4.32 -3.20 8.87
N GLU A 94 -3.70 -3.46 7.71
CA GLU A 94 -4.37 -4.17 6.61
C GLU A 94 -4.72 -5.61 7.00
N ARG A 95 -3.77 -6.36 7.60
CA ARG A 95 -4.02 -7.74 8.06
C ARG A 95 -5.19 -7.84 9.02
N LYS A 96 -5.30 -6.91 9.97
CA LYS A 96 -6.43 -6.85 10.93
C LYS A 96 -7.77 -6.66 10.22
N ASN A 97 -7.82 -5.80 9.20
CA ASN A 97 -9.01 -5.61 8.37
C ASN A 97 -9.34 -6.85 7.52
N TYR A 98 -8.32 -7.59 7.07
CA TYR A 98 -8.48 -8.80 6.26
C TYR A 98 -9.18 -9.95 7.01
N PHE A 99 -8.86 -10.16 8.29
CA PHE A 99 -9.48 -11.24 9.09
C PHE A 99 -10.98 -11.04 9.37
N SER A 100 -11.50 -9.82 9.19
CA SER A 100 -12.89 -9.50 9.56
C SER A 100 -13.92 -9.82 8.47
N PHE A 101 -13.53 -10.13 7.21
CA PHE A 101 -14.48 -10.20 6.09
C PHE A 101 -14.13 -11.28 5.03
N PHE A 102 -14.57 -12.52 5.24
CA PHE A 102 -14.43 -13.65 4.28
C PHE A 102 -15.54 -13.73 3.20
N SER A 103 -16.22 -12.61 2.90
CA SER A 103 -17.30 -12.59 1.91
C SER A 103 -16.78 -12.42 0.48
N ARG A 104 -17.33 -13.20 -0.47
CA ARG A 104 -17.00 -13.12 -1.91
C ARG A 104 -17.93 -12.19 -2.71
N HIS A 105 -18.87 -11.52 -2.04
CA HIS A 105 -19.83 -10.62 -2.71
C HIS A 105 -19.16 -9.30 -3.10
N PRO A 106 -19.37 -8.79 -4.33
CA PRO A 106 -18.83 -7.50 -4.79
C PRO A 106 -19.10 -6.33 -3.84
N SER A 107 -20.28 -6.25 -3.23
CA SER A 107 -20.59 -5.22 -2.23
C SER A 107 -19.69 -5.30 -1.00
N SER A 108 -19.43 -6.51 -0.48
CA SER A 108 -18.52 -6.71 0.65
C SER A 108 -17.06 -6.39 0.27
N ILE A 109 -16.62 -6.81 -0.92
CA ILE A 109 -15.29 -6.52 -1.45
C ILE A 109 -15.09 -5.00 -1.57
N LEU A 110 -16.06 -4.29 -2.15
CA LEU A 110 -16.00 -2.84 -2.32
C LEU A 110 -15.94 -2.13 -0.97
N HIS A 111 -16.81 -2.51 -0.03
CA HIS A 111 -16.84 -1.92 1.30
C HIS A 111 -15.49 -2.06 2.01
N ARG A 112 -14.94 -3.28 2.04
CA ARG A 112 -13.60 -3.55 2.60
C ARG A 112 -12.52 -2.73 1.90
N ALA A 113 -12.53 -2.70 0.57
CA ALA A 113 -11.52 -1.96 -0.20
C ALA A 113 -11.58 -0.45 0.07
N ILE A 114 -12.77 0.12 0.31
CA ILE A 114 -12.92 1.52 0.75
C ILE A 114 -12.25 1.73 2.11
N GLU A 115 -12.52 0.89 3.09
CA GLU A 115 -11.95 1.03 4.44
C GLU A 115 -10.42 0.90 4.44
N VAL A 116 -9.89 -0.12 3.74
CA VAL A 116 -8.45 -0.33 3.60
C VAL A 116 -7.79 0.83 2.86
N MET A 117 -8.41 1.33 1.78
CA MET A 117 -7.90 2.50 1.06
C MET A 117 -7.86 3.74 1.96
N GLN A 118 -8.91 3.99 2.76
CA GLN A 118 -8.93 5.13 3.70
C GLN A 118 -7.80 5.05 4.72
N MET A 119 -7.54 3.87 5.28
CA MET A 119 -6.42 3.64 6.19
C MET A 119 -5.08 3.93 5.48
N PHE A 120 -4.87 3.40 4.28
CA PHE A 120 -3.64 3.62 3.53
C PHE A 120 -3.40 5.08 3.15
N LEU A 121 -4.44 5.84 2.80
CA LEU A 121 -4.28 7.29 2.57
C LEU A 121 -3.75 8.00 3.81
N GLY A 122 -4.20 7.59 5.01
CA GLY A 122 -3.65 8.10 6.26
C GLY A 122 -2.15 7.82 6.40
N MET A 123 -1.72 6.59 6.11
CA MET A 123 -0.30 6.20 6.19
C MET A 123 0.57 6.85 5.12
N LEU A 124 0.08 6.96 3.89
CA LEU A 124 0.74 7.68 2.80
C LEU A 124 0.89 9.17 3.14
N LYS A 125 -0.09 9.78 3.80
CA LYS A 125 0.01 11.16 4.28
C LYS A 125 1.07 11.31 5.38
N LYS A 126 1.19 10.35 6.31
CA LYS A 126 2.29 10.34 7.28
C LYS A 126 3.67 10.29 6.58
N LEU A 127 3.83 9.45 5.56
CA LEU A 127 5.07 9.37 4.76
C LEU A 127 5.36 10.67 4.01
N ARG A 128 4.35 11.27 3.36
CA ARG A 128 4.50 12.56 2.68
C ARG A 128 4.95 13.64 3.65
N ASN A 129 4.36 13.72 4.84
CA ASN A 129 4.76 14.71 5.84
C ASN A 129 6.23 14.56 6.26
N ILE A 130 6.74 13.33 6.36
CA ILE A 130 8.17 13.09 6.60
C ILE A 130 9.01 13.63 5.44
N ALA A 131 8.63 13.31 4.20
CA ALA A 131 9.31 13.80 3.01
C ALA A 131 9.32 15.34 2.94
N ASP A 132 8.20 15.99 3.25
CA ASP A 132 8.07 17.46 3.26
C ASP A 132 8.97 18.12 4.30
N LYS A 133 9.09 17.52 5.49
CA LYS A 133 9.83 18.10 6.60
C LYS A 133 11.33 17.82 6.57
N TYR A 134 11.73 16.64 6.09
CA TYR A 134 13.08 16.12 6.30
C TYR A 134 13.83 15.79 5.00
N SER A 135 13.28 16.07 3.81
CA SER A 135 13.97 15.74 2.55
C SER A 135 15.39 16.27 2.46
N ASP A 136 15.60 17.48 2.99
CA ASP A 136 16.86 18.21 2.84
C ASP A 136 17.95 17.70 3.80
N ASP A 137 17.57 16.85 4.77
CA ASP A 137 18.50 16.20 5.69
C ASP A 137 19.18 14.98 5.07
N PHE A 138 18.70 14.51 3.92
CA PHE A 138 19.17 13.33 3.19
C PHE A 138 19.90 13.73 1.91
N THR A 139 20.95 13.01 1.58
CA THR A 139 21.83 13.33 0.44
C THR A 139 22.04 12.17 -0.52
N SER A 140 21.70 10.96 -0.11
CA SER A 140 21.75 9.78 -0.96
C SER A 140 20.72 9.86 -2.07
N GLU A 141 21.11 9.34 -3.24
CA GLU A 141 20.25 9.27 -4.41
C GLU A 141 18.95 8.52 -4.11
N GLY A 142 19.01 7.41 -3.35
CA GLY A 142 17.82 6.62 -3.01
C GLY A 142 16.77 7.37 -2.19
N PHE A 143 17.16 8.03 -1.09
CA PHE A 143 16.21 8.82 -0.30
C PHE A 143 15.73 10.06 -1.06
N THR A 144 16.59 10.70 -1.84
CA THR A 144 16.22 11.84 -2.69
C THR A 144 15.14 11.45 -3.69
N VAL A 145 15.32 10.33 -4.40
CA VAL A 145 14.35 9.79 -5.36
C VAL A 145 13.05 9.37 -4.65
N LEU A 146 13.14 8.67 -3.52
CA LEU A 146 11.98 8.26 -2.73
C LEU A 146 11.14 9.47 -2.29
N PHE A 147 11.75 10.49 -1.69
CA PHE A 147 11.03 11.68 -1.20
C PHE A 147 10.48 12.52 -2.34
N ALA A 148 11.23 12.72 -3.43
CA ALA A 148 10.72 13.42 -4.61
C ALA A 148 9.50 12.71 -5.21
N MET A 149 9.55 11.38 -5.28
CA MET A 149 8.42 10.56 -5.75
C MET A 149 7.21 10.68 -4.81
N LEU A 150 7.39 10.61 -3.49
CA LEU A 150 6.30 10.79 -2.54
C LEU A 150 5.65 12.18 -2.66
N LYS A 151 6.44 13.25 -2.80
CA LYS A 151 5.92 14.62 -2.97
C LYS A 151 5.15 14.79 -4.28
N ARG A 152 5.65 14.20 -5.37
CA ARG A 152 5.05 14.30 -6.70
C ARG A 152 3.76 13.49 -6.83
N GLU A 153 3.74 12.25 -6.33
CA GLU A 153 2.62 11.32 -6.54
C GLU A 153 1.49 11.50 -5.52
N LEU A 154 1.76 12.15 -4.37
CA LEU A 154 0.83 12.26 -3.26
C LEU A 154 0.47 13.72 -2.93
N ASP A 155 0.26 14.57 -3.93
CA ASP A 155 -0.13 15.97 -3.70
C ASP A 155 -1.52 16.11 -3.03
N ASP A 156 -1.86 17.34 -2.62
CA ASP A 156 -3.11 17.59 -1.91
C ASP A 156 -4.34 17.41 -2.81
N GLU A 157 -4.19 17.64 -4.11
CA GLU A 157 -5.24 17.46 -5.10
C GLU A 157 -5.58 15.98 -5.27
N TYR A 158 -4.57 15.11 -5.30
CA TYR A 158 -4.68 13.66 -5.33
C TYR A 158 -5.40 13.14 -4.09
N PHE A 159 -4.99 13.56 -2.89
CA PHE A 159 -5.68 13.15 -1.66
C PHE A 159 -7.15 13.58 -1.65
N ALA A 160 -7.44 14.82 -2.06
CA ALA A 160 -8.81 15.31 -2.15
C ALA A 160 -9.65 14.53 -3.19
N ALA A 161 -9.08 14.24 -4.36
CA ALA A 161 -9.74 13.49 -5.41
C ALA A 161 -10.11 12.07 -4.96
N ILE A 162 -9.18 11.35 -4.32
CA ILE A 162 -9.47 9.99 -3.84
C ILE A 162 -10.49 10.01 -2.71
N GLN A 163 -10.40 10.94 -1.75
CA GLN A 163 -11.40 11.05 -0.68
C GLN A 163 -12.81 11.28 -1.25
N ASN A 164 -12.94 12.11 -2.29
CA ASN A 164 -14.19 12.32 -3.00
C ASN A 164 -14.68 11.04 -3.68
N HIS A 165 -13.83 10.33 -4.41
CA HIS A 165 -14.19 9.05 -5.03
C HIS A 165 -14.63 8.01 -4.00
N LEU A 166 -13.90 7.85 -2.89
CA LEU A 166 -14.26 6.91 -1.83
C LEU A 166 -15.61 7.25 -1.19
N LYS A 167 -15.94 8.54 -1.06
CA LYS A 167 -17.26 8.97 -0.59
C LYS A 167 -18.36 8.60 -1.59
N GLU A 168 -18.12 8.78 -2.89
CA GLU A 168 -19.09 8.39 -3.94
C GLU A 168 -19.30 6.87 -3.99
N LEU A 169 -18.25 6.08 -3.79
CA LEU A 169 -18.31 4.61 -3.83
C LEU A 169 -19.01 3.97 -2.63
N LYS A 170 -19.32 4.73 -1.57
CA LYS A 170 -20.20 4.26 -0.48
C LYS A 170 -21.66 4.11 -0.92
N PHE A 171 -22.05 4.78 -2.01
CA PHE A 171 -23.40 4.71 -2.60
C PHE A 171 -24.54 4.97 -1.60
N ASN A 172 -24.37 5.95 -0.70
CA ASN A 172 -25.38 6.30 0.32
C ASN A 172 -26.73 6.69 -0.31
N ASP A 173 -26.72 7.28 -1.51
CA ASP A 173 -27.91 7.72 -2.24
C ASP A 173 -28.43 6.67 -3.26
N GLY A 174 -27.93 5.42 -3.16
CA GLY A 174 -28.22 4.35 -4.11
C GLY A 174 -27.22 4.24 -5.26
N VAL A 175 -27.43 3.23 -6.12
CA VAL A 175 -26.52 2.89 -7.23
C VAL A 175 -27.23 3.08 -8.56
N LEU A 176 -26.65 3.90 -9.45
CA LEU A 176 -27.17 4.06 -10.81
C LEU A 176 -26.49 3.06 -11.75
N ILE A 177 -27.27 2.13 -12.30
CA ILE A 177 -26.78 1.09 -13.19
C ILE A 177 -27.58 1.12 -14.49
N SER A 178 -26.90 1.04 -15.63
CA SER A 178 -27.54 0.72 -16.91
C SER A 178 -27.29 -0.72 -17.27
N ALA A 179 -28.24 -1.37 -17.95
CA ALA A 179 -28.08 -2.70 -18.51
C ALA A 179 -28.76 -2.77 -19.88
N GLU A 180 -28.36 -3.74 -20.68
CA GLU A 180 -28.99 -4.08 -21.96
C GLU A 180 -29.91 -5.30 -21.78
N LEU A 181 -30.92 -5.43 -22.64
CA LEU A 181 -31.80 -6.62 -22.62
C LEU A 181 -31.20 -7.71 -23.51
N GLY A 182 -30.86 -8.84 -22.89
CA GLY A 182 -30.44 -10.05 -23.57
C GLY A 182 -31.60 -11.01 -23.84
N LYS A 183 -31.26 -12.26 -24.20
CA LYS A 183 -32.21 -13.32 -24.48
C LYS A 183 -33.18 -13.52 -23.31
N GLY A 184 -34.49 -13.50 -23.60
CA GLY A 184 -35.54 -13.66 -22.59
C GLY A 184 -35.71 -12.45 -21.67
N ASN A 185 -35.38 -11.24 -22.13
CA ASN A 185 -35.47 -9.97 -21.39
C ASN A 185 -34.64 -9.94 -20.09
N LYS A 186 -33.62 -10.78 -19.98
CA LYS A 186 -32.67 -10.74 -18.86
C LYS A 186 -31.66 -9.63 -19.08
N GLY A 187 -31.37 -8.84 -18.05
CA GLY A 187 -30.35 -7.81 -18.13
C GLY A 187 -28.95 -8.40 -18.33
N ILE A 188 -28.20 -7.85 -19.29
CA ILE A 188 -26.79 -8.13 -19.60
C ILE A 188 -26.02 -6.80 -19.64
N ASN A 189 -24.67 -6.86 -19.69
CA ASN A 189 -23.81 -5.67 -19.83
C ASN A 189 -24.11 -4.57 -18.79
N TYR A 190 -24.15 -4.95 -17.51
CA TYR A 190 -24.36 -4.01 -16.40
C TYR A 190 -23.19 -3.03 -16.32
N ILE A 191 -23.50 -1.74 -16.35
CA ILE A 191 -22.52 -0.64 -16.28
C ILE A 191 -22.91 0.30 -15.15
N LEU A 192 -21.99 0.51 -14.21
CA LEU A 192 -22.10 1.55 -13.20
C LEU A 192 -22.02 2.94 -13.85
N ARG A 193 -22.99 3.80 -13.54
CA ARG A 193 -23.07 5.16 -14.08
C ARG A 193 -22.85 6.19 -12.98
N LYS A 194 -22.11 7.25 -13.31
CA LYS A 194 -22.04 8.44 -12.46
C LYS A 194 -23.36 9.21 -12.57
N PRO A 195 -24.07 9.48 -11.45
CA PRO A 195 -25.24 10.35 -11.49
C PRO A 195 -24.81 11.75 -11.94
N LYS A 196 -25.58 12.38 -12.84
CA LYS A 196 -25.25 13.72 -13.35
C LYS A 196 -25.17 14.73 -12.19
N ASP A 197 -24.14 15.58 -12.19
CA ASP A 197 -23.93 16.63 -11.17
C ASP A 197 -25.10 17.62 -11.07
N GLU A 198 -25.90 17.74 -12.13
CA GLU A 198 -27.15 18.50 -12.14
C GLU A 198 -28.12 18.05 -11.03
N TYR A 199 -28.15 16.76 -10.67
CA TYR A 199 -28.98 16.25 -9.58
C TYR A 199 -28.44 16.59 -8.19
N LYS A 200 -27.13 16.90 -8.05
CA LYS A 200 -26.49 17.30 -6.79
C LYS A 200 -26.53 18.82 -6.56
N LYS A 201 -26.58 19.62 -7.63
CA LYS A 201 -26.48 21.11 -7.57
C LYS A 201 -27.77 21.87 -7.90
N GLN A 202 -28.82 21.23 -8.41
CA GLN A 202 -30.06 21.94 -8.71
C GLN A 202 -30.90 22.15 -7.46
N ASN A 203 -31.28 23.41 -7.21
CA ASN A 203 -32.31 23.83 -6.26
C ASN A 203 -33.45 22.81 -6.24
N TRP A 204 -33.67 22.16 -5.09
CA TRP A 204 -34.79 21.27 -4.78
C TRP A 204 -36.14 21.75 -5.35
N ILE A 205 -36.33 23.07 -5.45
CA ILE A 205 -37.49 23.73 -6.06
C ILE A 205 -37.60 23.42 -7.57
N LYS A 206 -36.54 23.52 -8.37
CA LYS A 206 -36.58 23.17 -9.81
C LYS A 206 -36.84 21.68 -10.04
N GLN A 207 -36.44 20.83 -9.10
CA GLN A 207 -36.63 19.38 -9.15
C GLN A 207 -38.09 18.96 -8.91
N LEU A 208 -38.85 19.75 -8.12
CA LEU A 208 -40.30 19.57 -7.92
C LEU A 208 -41.12 19.94 -9.17
N PHE A 209 -40.63 20.87 -10.01
CA PHE A 209 -41.33 21.36 -11.20
C PHE A 209 -40.82 20.76 -12.53
N ALA A 210 -39.76 19.95 -12.52
CA ALA A 210 -39.25 19.28 -13.71
C ALA A 210 -40.18 18.12 -14.13
N LYS A 211 -40.54 18.04 -15.42
CA LYS A 211 -41.23 16.86 -15.99
C LYS A 211 -40.35 15.63 -15.79
N LYS A 212 -40.70 14.80 -14.80
CA LYS A 212 -40.01 13.53 -14.56
C LYS A 212 -40.17 12.64 -15.80
N PRO A 213 -39.09 12.03 -16.32
CA PRO A 213 -39.21 11.05 -17.39
C PRO A 213 -40.13 9.91 -16.92
N LYS A 214 -40.86 9.27 -17.85
CA LYS A 214 -41.68 8.10 -17.53
C LYS A 214 -40.77 7.00 -16.98
N ALA A 215 -40.76 6.85 -15.66
CA ALA A 215 -39.99 5.86 -14.95
C ALA A 215 -40.96 4.90 -14.26
N PHE A 216 -40.67 3.61 -14.34
CA PHE A 216 -41.36 2.61 -13.55
C PHE A 216 -40.62 2.47 -12.22
N THR A 217 -41.34 2.70 -11.12
CA THR A 217 -40.80 2.50 -9.76
C THR A 217 -41.38 1.22 -9.20
N LEU A 218 -40.51 0.29 -8.82
CA LEU A 218 -40.88 -0.94 -8.13
C LEU A 218 -40.47 -0.79 -6.66
N TYR A 219 -41.39 -1.10 -5.75
CA TYR A 219 -41.14 -1.13 -4.32
C TYR A 219 -41.03 -2.58 -3.86
N ILE A 220 -39.95 -2.92 -3.19
CA ILE A 220 -39.75 -4.24 -2.57
C ILE A 220 -40.20 -4.12 -1.12
N SER A 221 -41.09 -5.02 -0.69
CA SER A 221 -41.55 -5.08 0.70
C SER A 221 -40.41 -5.49 1.64
N GLU A 222 -40.38 -4.96 2.86
CA GLU A 222 -39.38 -5.32 3.87
C GLU A 222 -39.39 -6.82 4.22
N ARG A 223 -40.53 -7.49 4.03
CA ARG A 223 -40.69 -8.94 4.28
C ARG A 223 -40.39 -9.80 3.06
N ASP A 224 -40.09 -9.21 1.91
CA ASP A 224 -39.74 -9.94 0.68
C ASP A 224 -38.22 -10.18 0.59
N GLU A 225 -37.78 -11.26 1.23
CA GLU A 225 -36.38 -11.66 1.20
C GLU A 225 -35.87 -12.00 -0.21
N SER A 226 -36.73 -12.56 -1.07
CA SER A 226 -36.35 -12.97 -2.43
C SER A 226 -36.14 -11.76 -3.32
N GLY A 227 -37.03 -10.76 -3.24
CA GLY A 227 -36.87 -9.47 -3.90
C GLY A 227 -35.61 -8.73 -3.44
N ALA A 228 -35.38 -8.68 -2.13
CA ALA A 228 -34.18 -8.05 -1.57
C ALA A 228 -32.89 -8.72 -2.07
N ARG A 229 -32.86 -10.06 -2.12
CA ARG A 229 -31.73 -10.82 -2.66
C ARG A 229 -31.52 -10.56 -4.15
N ALA A 230 -32.58 -10.57 -4.95
CA ALA A 230 -32.49 -10.28 -6.38
C ALA A 230 -31.95 -8.86 -6.66
N LEU A 231 -32.41 -7.86 -5.89
CA LEU A 231 -31.89 -6.49 -6.00
C LEU A 231 -30.41 -6.41 -5.60
N SER A 232 -30.00 -7.11 -4.53
CA SER A 232 -28.60 -7.18 -4.11
C SER A 232 -27.71 -7.82 -5.19
N GLU A 233 -28.16 -8.89 -5.84
CA GLU A 233 -27.41 -9.52 -6.93
C GLU A 233 -27.25 -8.60 -8.15
N LEU A 234 -28.29 -7.83 -8.49
CA LEU A 234 -28.21 -6.82 -9.56
C LEU A 234 -27.22 -5.71 -9.22
N LYS A 235 -27.25 -5.23 -7.96
CA LYS A 235 -26.28 -4.27 -7.45
C LYS A 235 -24.86 -4.82 -7.54
N ASP A 236 -24.64 -6.03 -7.05
CA ASP A 236 -23.33 -6.70 -7.05
C ASP A 236 -22.76 -6.82 -8.47
N ARG A 237 -23.58 -7.19 -9.46
CA ARG A 237 -23.16 -7.23 -10.87
C ARG A 237 -22.74 -5.86 -11.38
N GLY A 238 -23.50 -4.82 -11.05
CA GLY A 238 -23.21 -3.45 -11.49
C GLY A 238 -21.93 -2.86 -10.89
N ILE A 239 -21.59 -3.21 -9.65
CA ILE A 239 -20.42 -2.65 -8.95
C ILE A 239 -19.16 -3.53 -9.06
N ASN A 240 -19.25 -4.73 -9.60
CA ASN A 240 -18.15 -5.70 -9.60
C ASN A 240 -16.85 -5.12 -10.18
N LEU A 241 -16.92 -4.35 -11.27
CA LEU A 241 -15.73 -3.75 -11.88
C LEU A 241 -15.03 -2.76 -10.94
N VAL A 242 -15.79 -1.90 -10.27
CA VAL A 242 -15.20 -0.91 -9.36
C VAL A 242 -14.73 -1.54 -8.04
N ALA A 243 -15.42 -2.58 -7.57
CA ALA A 243 -14.99 -3.39 -6.43
C ALA A 243 -13.62 -4.01 -6.69
N ASN A 244 -13.44 -4.64 -7.85
CA ASN A 244 -12.17 -5.26 -8.24
C ASN A 244 -11.06 -4.21 -8.47
N ALA A 245 -11.36 -3.12 -9.15
CA ALA A 245 -10.38 -2.05 -9.40
C ALA A 245 -9.89 -1.41 -8.09
N LEU A 246 -10.79 -1.16 -7.13
CA LEU A 246 -10.40 -0.59 -5.84
C LEU A 246 -9.60 -1.60 -5.00
N ALA A 247 -9.99 -2.88 -5.00
CA ALA A 247 -9.26 -3.93 -4.31
C ALA A 247 -7.82 -4.10 -4.87
N GLN A 248 -7.67 -4.13 -6.19
CA GLN A 248 -6.34 -4.17 -6.83
C GLN A 248 -5.51 -2.93 -6.47
N SER A 249 -6.14 -1.76 -6.43
CA SER A 249 -5.46 -0.52 -6.02
C SER A 249 -4.96 -0.60 -4.57
N THR A 250 -5.75 -1.18 -3.65
CA THR A 250 -5.30 -1.43 -2.27
C THR A 250 -4.14 -2.42 -2.21
N ASP A 251 -4.15 -3.46 -3.06
CA ASP A 251 -3.06 -4.45 -3.13
C ASP A 251 -1.75 -3.82 -3.64
N HIS A 252 -1.82 -2.88 -4.59
CA HIS A 252 -0.66 -2.14 -5.07
C HIS A 252 -0.04 -1.26 -3.98
N ILE A 253 -0.86 -0.58 -3.16
CA ILE A 253 -0.35 0.23 -2.05
C ILE A 253 0.25 -0.67 -0.95
N LEU A 254 -0.41 -1.80 -0.63
CA LEU A 254 0.14 -2.79 0.29
C LEU A 254 1.49 -3.33 -0.20
N SER A 255 1.62 -3.62 -1.49
CA SER A 255 2.87 -4.05 -2.11
C SER A 255 3.98 -3.01 -1.94
N PHE A 256 3.68 -1.72 -2.15
CA PHE A 256 4.63 -0.64 -1.88
C PHE A 256 5.12 -0.64 -0.43
N PHE A 257 4.22 -0.73 0.56
CA PHE A 257 4.62 -0.78 1.98
C PHE A 257 5.42 -2.04 2.33
N LYS A 258 5.10 -3.20 1.74
CA LYS A 258 5.87 -4.43 1.91
C LYS A 258 7.31 -4.26 1.40
N ILE A 259 7.49 -3.71 0.20
CA ILE A 259 8.82 -3.46 -0.36
C ILE A 259 9.57 -2.43 0.49
N LEU A 260 8.91 -1.33 0.89
CA LEU A 260 9.51 -0.30 1.72
C LEU A 260 10.01 -0.87 3.07
N ARG A 261 9.18 -1.68 3.74
CA ARG A 261 9.57 -2.37 4.97
C ARG A 261 10.76 -3.29 4.73
N THR A 262 10.72 -4.11 3.68
CA THR A 262 11.78 -5.07 3.35
C THR A 262 13.11 -4.39 3.09
N GLU A 263 13.13 -3.32 2.30
CA GLU A 263 14.39 -2.63 2.00
C GLU A 263 14.93 -1.84 3.19
N LEU A 264 14.05 -1.19 3.96
CA LEU A 264 14.44 -0.50 5.19
C LEU A 264 14.89 -1.46 6.29
N ALA A 265 14.33 -2.67 6.38
CA ALA A 265 14.71 -3.66 7.37
C ALA A 265 16.22 -3.94 7.37
N PHE A 266 16.84 -4.02 6.17
CA PHE A 266 18.29 -4.17 6.08
C PHE A 266 19.03 -3.02 6.77
N TYR A 267 18.64 -1.77 6.49
CA TYR A 267 19.25 -0.59 7.10
C TYR A 267 18.95 -0.45 8.59
N ILE A 268 17.75 -0.82 9.05
CA ILE A 268 17.43 -0.89 10.48
C ILE A 268 18.35 -1.91 11.17
N GLY A 269 18.59 -3.06 10.55
CA GLY A 269 19.56 -4.06 11.00
C GLY A 269 20.97 -3.48 11.10
N CYS A 270 21.42 -2.73 10.08
CA CYS A 270 22.72 -2.05 10.11
C CYS A 270 22.82 -1.03 11.25
N LEU A 271 21.75 -0.27 11.52
CA LEU A 271 21.71 0.69 12.64
C LEU A 271 21.80 -0.03 14.00
N ASN A 272 21.17 -1.19 14.14
CA ASN A 272 21.24 -2.00 15.35
C ASN A 272 22.67 -2.53 15.58
N LEU A 273 23.30 -3.06 14.53
CA LEU A 273 24.68 -3.53 14.58
C LEU A 273 25.65 -2.39 14.87
N TYR A 274 25.50 -1.25 14.20
CA TYR A 274 26.32 -0.06 14.45
C TYR A 274 26.24 0.36 15.92
N GLY A 275 25.04 0.36 16.51
CA GLY A 275 24.86 0.62 17.95
C GLY A 275 25.62 -0.37 18.84
N LYS A 276 25.57 -1.67 18.52
CA LYS A 276 26.30 -2.71 19.27
C LYS A 276 27.82 -2.60 19.14
N LEU A 277 28.33 -2.33 17.94
CA LEU A 277 29.77 -2.15 17.69
C LEU A 277 30.29 -0.89 18.39
N THR A 278 29.55 0.22 18.32
CA THR A 278 29.90 1.47 18.99
C THR A 278 29.92 1.29 20.51
N GLN A 279 28.97 0.58 21.09
CA GLN A 279 28.96 0.27 22.54
C GLN A 279 30.16 -0.56 22.98
N LYS A 280 30.72 -1.39 22.10
CA LYS A 280 31.94 -2.15 22.35
C LYS A 280 33.23 -1.35 22.12
N GLY A 281 33.13 -0.14 21.57
CA GLY A 281 34.29 0.68 21.21
C GLY A 281 35.02 0.20 19.95
N GLU A 282 34.36 -0.62 19.11
CA GLU A 282 34.96 -1.14 17.89
C GLU A 282 34.99 -0.07 16.78
N PRO A 283 36.08 0.02 15.99
CA PRO A 283 36.15 0.93 14.87
C PRO A 283 35.23 0.46 13.72
N VAL A 284 34.64 1.42 13.01
CA VAL A 284 33.81 1.15 11.82
C VAL A 284 34.33 1.94 10.62
N SER A 285 34.12 1.41 9.42
CA SER A 285 34.47 2.08 8.16
C SER A 285 33.50 1.69 7.03
N PHE A 286 33.55 2.44 5.93
CA PHE A 286 32.88 2.12 4.68
C PHE A 286 33.91 1.57 3.69
N PRO A 287 33.97 0.24 3.46
CA PRO A 287 34.99 -0.36 2.60
C PRO A 287 34.72 -0.11 1.10
N LEU A 288 35.76 -0.12 0.27
CA LEU A 288 35.66 -0.03 -1.20
C LEU A 288 36.15 -1.33 -1.85
#